data_AF-A0A976ECW3-F1
#
_entry.id   AF-A0A976ECW3-F1
#
_cell.length_a   1.000
_cell.length_b   1.000
_cell.length_c   1.000
_cell.angle_alpha   90.00
_cell.angle_beta   90.00
_cell.angle_gamma   90.00
#
_symmetry.space_group_name_H-M   'P 1'
#
loop_
_entity.id
_entity.type
_entity.pdbx_description
1 polymer ?
#
loop_
_entity_poly.entity_id
_entity_poly.type
_entity_poly.pdbx_seq_one_letter_code
_entity_poly.pdbx_strand_id
1 'polypeptide(L)' 'MINLSLKLDEKILEETELVLLNLKQSRNSYINEAVAYYNQLKKRAQIATQLATESNLVRTSSMEVLAEMENLEKDYEY' A
#
# COMPACT_ATOMS: atom_id res chain seq x y z
N MET A 1 3.49 6.10 -24.67
CA MET A 1 3.48 4.66 -24.38
C MET A 1 4.85 4.10 -24.71
N ILE A 2 5.34 3.17 -23.89
CA ILE A 2 6.60 2.44 -24.12
C ILE A 2 6.23 0.97 -24.34
N ASN A 3 6.82 0.33 -25.35
CA ASN A 3 6.61 -1.09 -25.59
C ASN A 3 7.52 -1.92 -24.67
N LEU A 4 6.94 -2.91 -23.99
CA LEU A 4 7.65 -3.80 -23.08
C LEU A 4 7.53 -5.24 -23.58
N SER A 5 8.64 -5.98 -23.57
CA SER A 5 8.63 -7.44 -23.71
C SER A 5 8.62 -8.07 -22.32
N LEU A 6 7.58 -8.85 -22.00
CA LEU A 6 7.39 -9.48 -20.71
C LEU A 6 7.32 -11.01 -20.87
N LYS A 7 8.04 -11.75 -20.03
CA LYS A 7 7.82 -13.20 -19.86
C LYS A 7 6.72 -13.40 -18.84
N LEU A 8 5.68 -14.13 -19.22
CA LEU A 8 4.56 -14.50 -18.36
C LEU A 8 4.45 -16.02 -18.33
N ASP A 9 4.03 -16.57 -17.19
CA ASP A 9 3.69 -17.98 -17.10
C ASP A 9 2.53 -18.30 -18.03
N GLU A 10 2.64 -19.42 -18.76
CA GLU A 10 1.65 -19.83 -19.76
C GLU A 10 0.26 -20.00 -19.15
N LYS A 11 0.17 -20.56 -17.94
CA LYS A 11 -1.13 -20.75 -17.26
C LYS A 11 -1.77 -19.44 -16.87
N ILE A 12 -0.97 -18.46 -16.44
CA ILE A 12 -1.46 -17.12 -16.11
C ILE A 12 -1.97 -16.44 -17.36
N LEU A 13 -1.29 -16.60 -18.50
CA LEU A 13 -1.74 -16.06 -19.77
C LEU A 13 -3.06 -16.71 -20.22
N GLU A 14 -3.16 -18.04 -20.18
CA GLU A 14 -4.39 -18.76 -20.52
C GLU A 14 -5.60 -18.31 -19.70
N GLU A 15 -5.43 -18.22 -18.36
CA GLU A 15 -6.47 -17.73 -17.47
C GLU A 15 -6.86 -16.28 -17.79
N THR A 16 -5.88 -15.43 -18.06
CA THR A 16 -6.11 -14.03 -18.44
C THR A 16 -6.94 -13.95 -19.73
N GLU A 17 -6.62 -14.75 -20.75
CA GLU A 17 -7.39 -14.77 -21.99
C GLU A 17 -8.86 -15.20 -21.76
N LEU A 18 -9.10 -16.21 -20.91
CA LEU A 18 -10.45 -16.64 -20.54
C LEU A 18 -11.25 -15.54 -19.84
N VAL A 19 -10.60 -14.77 -18.97
CA VAL A 19 -11.22 -13.61 -18.30
C VAL A 19 -11.55 -12.51 -19.32
N LEU A 20 -10.62 -12.23 -20.24
CA LEU A 20 -10.79 -11.20 -21.28
C LEU A 20 -11.95 -11.49 -22.24
N LEU A 21 -12.26 -12.76 -22.51
CA LEU A 21 -13.42 -13.15 -23.33
C LEU A 21 -14.72 -12.50 -22.83
N ASN A 22 -14.85 -12.31 -21.52
CA ASN A 22 -16.05 -11.76 -20.90
C ASN A 22 -15.97 -10.24 -20.68
N LEU A 23 -14.78 -9.68 -20.55
CA LEU A 23 -14.56 -8.27 -20.17
C LEU A 23 -14.54 -7.29 -21.36
N LYS A 24 -14.50 -7.77 -22.60
CA LYS A 24 -14.39 -6.92 -23.82
C LYS A 24 -13.25 -5.89 -23.74
N GLN A 25 -12.16 -6.26 -23.06
CA GLN A 25 -11.01 -5.41 -22.79
C GLN A 25 -9.80 -5.92 -23.56
N SER A 26 -8.87 -5.03 -23.93
CA SER A 26 -7.61 -5.48 -24.54
C SER A 26 -6.68 -6.06 -23.47
N ARG A 27 -5.89 -7.07 -23.87
CA ARG A 27 -4.85 -7.67 -23.01
C ARG A 27 -3.94 -6.61 -22.37
N ASN A 28 -3.52 -5.61 -23.15
CA ASN A 28 -2.65 -4.56 -22.65
C ASN A 28 -3.34 -3.69 -21.58
N SER A 29 -4.62 -3.32 -21.77
CA SER A 29 -5.35 -2.56 -20.73
C SER A 29 -5.46 -3.37 -19.45
N TYR A 30 -5.81 -4.65 -19.57
CA TYR A 30 -5.97 -5.54 -18.42
C TYR A 30 -4.67 -5.73 -17.65
N ILE A 31 -3.55 -5.96 -18.36
CA ILE A 31 -2.23 -6.06 -17.73
C ILE A 31 -1.85 -4.75 -17.04
N ASN A 32 -2.07 -3.59 -17.69
CA ASN A 32 -1.74 -2.30 -17.07
C ASN A 32 -2.57 -2.04 -15.81
N GLU A 33 -3.87 -2.36 -15.83
CA GLU A 33 -4.76 -2.21 -14.68
C GLU A 33 -4.37 -3.16 -13.54
N ALA A 34 -4.06 -4.43 -13.85
CA ALA A 34 -3.59 -5.40 -12.86
C ALA A 34 -2.27 -4.95 -12.20
N VAL A 35 -1.31 -4.46 -13.00
CA VAL A 35 -0.03 -3.93 -12.47
C VAL A 35 -0.26 -2.68 -11.62
N ALA A 36 -1.12 -1.75 -12.06
CA ALA A 36 -1.46 -0.56 -11.29
C ALA A 36 -2.08 -0.92 -9.93
N TYR A 37 -3.02 -1.86 -9.92
CA TYR A 37 -3.64 -2.36 -8.70
C TYR A 37 -2.61 -3.00 -7.75
N TYR A 38 -1.74 -3.87 -8.28
CA TYR A 38 -0.71 -4.52 -7.47
C TYR A 38 0.31 -3.54 -6.89
N ASN A 39 0.70 -2.52 -7.67
CA ASN A 39 1.55 -1.43 -7.19
C ASN A 39 0.91 -0.67 -6.03
N GLN A 40 -0.40 -0.38 -6.13
CA GLN A 40 -1.12 0.28 -5.03
C GLN A 40 -1.13 -0.58 -3.77
N LEU A 41 -1.38 -1.88 -3.90
CA LEU A 41 -1.33 -2.83 -2.78
C LEU A 41 0.05 -2.84 -2.12
N LYS A 42 1.14 -2.93 -2.91
CA LYS A 42 2.50 -2.92 -2.39
C LYS A 42 2.87 -1.61 -1.73
N LYS A 43 2.47 -0.48 -2.31
CA LYS A 43 2.70 0.85 -1.72
C LYS A 43 2.02 0.97 -0.36
N ARG A 44 0.78 0.50 -0.20
CA ARG A 44 0.09 0.48 1.10
C ARG A 44 0.85 -0.35 2.12
N ALA A 45 1.32 -1.54 1.73
CA ALA A 45 2.11 -2.40 2.62
C ALA A 45 3.43 -1.73 3.06
N GLN A 46 4.13 -1.07 2.13
CA GLN A 46 5.36 -0.33 2.45
C GLN A 46 5.11 0.81 3.44
N ILE A 47 4.06 1.61 3.22
CA ILE A 47 3.67 2.71 4.13
C ILE A 47 3.35 2.16 5.52
N ALA A 48 2.63 1.04 5.61
CA ALA A 48 2.29 0.43 6.89
C ALA A 48 3.55 0.00 7.66
N THR A 49 4.51 -0.65 6.98
CA THR A 49 5.80 -1.02 7.58
C THR A 49 6.59 0.20 8.03
N GLN A 50 6.65 1.25 7.20
CA GLN A 50 7.34 2.49 7.53
C GLN A 50 6.73 3.15 8.76
N LEU A 51 5.39 3.30 8.79
CA LEU A 51 4.67 3.89 9.91
C LEU A 51 4.89 3.11 11.20
N ALA A 52 4.85 1.77 11.15
CA ALA A 52 5.13 0.93 12.32
C ALA A 52 6.56 1.12 12.83
N THR A 53 7.52 1.26 11.92
CA THR A 53 8.93 1.48 12.29
C THR A 53 9.12 2.85 12.93
N GLU A 54 8.63 3.91 12.29
CA GLU A 54 8.74 5.29 12.75
C GLU A 54 7.99 5.49 14.08
N SER A 55 6.77 4.96 14.21
CA SER A 55 5.99 5.01 15.44
C SER A 55 6.72 4.34 16.60
N ASN A 56 7.32 3.16 16.39
CA ASN A 56 8.10 2.49 17.43
C ASN A 56 9.35 3.29 17.80
N LEU A 57 10.01 3.91 16.82
CA LEU A 57 11.21 4.71 17.06
C LEU A 57 10.93 5.92 17.96
N VAL A 58 9.80 6.61 17.76
CA VAL A 58 9.44 7.83 18.52
C VAL A 58 8.53 7.55 19.72
N ARG A 59 8.20 6.28 19.98
CA ARG A 59 7.20 5.89 20.98
C ARG A 59 7.50 6.45 22.36
N THR A 60 8.72 6.25 22.86
CA THR A 60 9.09 6.62 24.23
C THR A 60 8.98 8.13 24.43
N SER A 61 9.62 8.93 23.56
CA SER A 61 9.57 10.39 23.67
C SER A 61 8.15 10.93 23.48
N SER A 62 7.35 10.35 22.59
CA SER A 62 5.95 10.75 22.41
C SER A 62 5.12 10.51 23.68
N MET A 63 5.36 9.39 24.38
CA MET A 63 4.66 9.08 25.64
C MET A 63 5.11 9.98 26.79
N GLU A 64 6.39 10.37 26.85
CA GLU A 64 6.91 11.32 27.83
C GLU A 64 6.24 12.69 27.66
N VAL A 65 6.20 13.22 26.44
CA VAL A 65 5.52 14.48 26.12
C VAL A 65 4.02 14.41 26.46
N LEU A 66 3.36 13.30 26.14
CA LEU A 66 1.95 13.10 26.50
C LEU A 66 1.74 13.19 28.01
N ALA A 67 2.58 12.52 28.81
CA ALA A 67 2.48 12.55 30.26
C ALA A 67 2.72 13.95 30.83
N GLU A 68 3.67 14.72 30.26
CA GLU A 68 3.89 16.11 30.63
C GLU A 68 2.64 16.98 30.34
N MET A 69 2.01 16.80 29.18
CA MET A 69 0.78 17.52 28.82
C MET A 69 -0.39 17.19 29.75
N GLU A 70 -0.60 15.91 30.07
CA GLU A 70 -1.64 15.49 31.01
C GLU A 70 -1.45 16.06 32.41
N ASN A 71 -0.21 16.25 32.85
CA ASN A 71 0.07 16.89 34.14
C ASN A 71 -0.22 18.39 34.10
N LEU A 72 0.15 19.07 33.01
CA LEU A 72 -0.20 20.48 32.83
C LEU A 72 -1.72 20.69 32.87
N GLU A 73 -2.51 19.87 32.18
CA GLU A 73 -3.97 19.96 32.22
C GLU A 73 -4.53 19.85 33.64
N LYS A 74 -4.04 18.88 34.44
CA LYS A 74 -4.44 18.73 35.85
C LYS A 74 -4.11 19.96 36.70
N ASP A 75 -2.96 20.59 36.43
CA ASP A 75 -2.54 21.78 37.17
C ASP A 75 -3.40 23.01 36.84
N TYR A 76 -4.11 23.02 35.70
CA TYR A 76 -5.03 24.10 35.29
C TYR A 76 -6.51 23.83 35.63
N GLU A 77 -6.87 22.65 36.14
CA GLU A 77 -8.26 22.31 36.53
C GLU A 77 -8.64 22.71 37.98
N TYR A 78 -7.84 23.56 38.64
CA TYR A 78 -8.11 24.12 39.98
C TYR A 78 -8.41 25.62 39.97
#